data_AF-A0A480B389-F1
#
_entry.id   AF-A0A480B389-F1
#
_cell.length_a   1.000
_cell.length_b   1.000
_cell.length_c   1.000
_cell.angle_alpha   90.00
_cell.angle_beta   90.00
_cell.angle_gamma   90.00
#
_symmetry.space_group_name_H-M   'P 1'
#
loop_
_entity.id
_entity.type
_entity.pdbx_description
1 polymer ?
#
loop_
_entity_poly.entity_id
_entity_poly.type
_entity_poly.pdbx_seq_one_letter_code
_entity_poly.pdbx_strand_id
1 'polypeptide(L)'
;MKEALLDYIDHKLNQEDMGRVFPITFQGKEYFVKRDISNHRSSWIKPSPRAAFDHEFYMMNFVRTQLPLAPEIIGFREHYFVTPNYGKNLTYYGHLPQEHPEDSSLEDLAIHVFYAFGKALGMLHDYGMAHGRPALRDIVYNPDTDDVMLLDWENARRWYEFTPAGWDLLIFIHSFIREGDLPQSYLYAAMNGYSTARCAQETVLHVKEVLHKHDNLFKFCRLLEPFHFVDTEAAVKSFDFIQGLKIE
;
A
#
# COMPACT_ATOMS: atom_id res chain seq x y z
N MET A 1 -19.76 9.98 21.48
CA MET A 1 -19.08 10.36 20.21
C MET A 1 -19.26 9.28 19.15
N LYS A 2 -18.78 8.04 19.39
CA LYS A 2 -18.91 6.92 18.46
C LYS A 2 -20.34 6.65 17.97
N GLU A 3 -21.31 6.47 18.87
CA GLU A 3 -22.70 6.21 18.46
C GLU A 3 -23.31 7.36 17.65
N ALA A 4 -23.11 8.61 18.04
CA ALA A 4 -23.61 9.76 17.28
C ALA A 4 -23.03 9.86 15.86
N LEU A 5 -21.77 9.44 15.66
CA LEU A 5 -21.16 9.35 14.34
C LEU A 5 -21.80 8.22 13.52
N LEU A 6 -22.04 7.05 14.13
CA LEU A 6 -22.65 5.92 13.45
C LEU A 6 -24.10 6.19 13.07
N ASP A 7 -24.88 6.82 13.96
CA ASP A 7 -26.25 7.24 13.66
C ASP A 7 -26.30 8.27 12.52
N TYR A 8 -25.31 9.18 12.46
CA TYR A 8 -25.16 10.14 11.37
C TYR A 8 -24.84 9.45 10.02
N ILE A 9 -23.96 8.45 10.05
CA ILE A 9 -23.64 7.64 8.86
C ILE A 9 -24.86 6.82 8.40
N ASP A 10 -25.59 6.21 9.34
CA ASP A 10 -26.80 5.43 9.05
C ASP A 10 -27.88 6.32 8.41
N HIS A 11 -28.06 7.55 8.91
CA HIS A 11 -28.96 8.52 8.30
C HIS A 11 -28.56 8.86 6.85
N LYS A 12 -27.26 9.04 6.59
CA LYS A 12 -26.74 9.32 5.25
C LYS A 12 -26.92 8.16 4.28
N LEU A 13 -26.60 6.94 4.71
CA LEU A 13 -26.76 5.72 3.90
C LEU A 13 -28.23 5.41 3.55
N ASN A 14 -29.18 5.85 4.36
CA ASN A 14 -30.61 5.70 4.09
C ASN A 14 -31.13 6.70 3.03
N GLN A 15 -30.39 7.77 2.75
CA GLN A 15 -30.81 8.82 1.81
C GLN A 15 -30.17 8.64 0.42
N GLU A 16 -28.93 8.18 0.37
CA GLU A 16 -28.08 8.24 -0.82
C GLU A 16 -27.21 6.97 -0.90
N ASP A 17 -27.03 6.41 -2.11
CA ASP A 17 -25.99 5.39 -2.29
C ASP A 17 -24.61 6.04 -2.45
N MET A 18 -23.87 6.05 -1.34
CA MET A 18 -22.53 6.63 -1.27
C MET A 18 -21.43 5.70 -1.82
N GLY A 19 -21.80 4.51 -2.32
CA GLY A 19 -20.83 3.53 -2.83
C GLY A 19 -20.10 2.73 -1.73
N ARG A 20 -19.02 2.03 -2.11
CA ARG A 20 -18.29 1.10 -1.23
C ARG A 20 -17.40 1.81 -0.20
N VAL A 21 -16.68 2.84 -0.63
CA VAL A 21 -15.77 3.63 0.22
C VAL A 21 -16.06 5.10 -0.02
N PHE A 22 -16.35 5.86 1.03
CA PHE A 22 -16.66 7.28 0.91
C PHE A 22 -16.19 8.07 2.13
N PRO A 23 -15.80 9.34 1.94
CA PRO A 23 -15.47 10.23 3.03
C PRO A 23 -16.74 10.78 3.70
N ILE A 24 -16.64 11.10 4.99
CA ILE A 24 -17.68 11.80 5.73
C ILE A 24 -17.07 12.81 6.71
N THR A 25 -17.65 13.99 6.81
CA THR A 25 -17.24 15.01 7.78
C THR A 25 -18.24 15.05 8.93
N PHE A 26 -17.76 14.87 10.15
CA PHE A 26 -18.59 14.93 11.36
C PHE A 26 -17.86 15.69 12.46
N GLN A 27 -18.52 16.73 12.99
CA GLN A 27 -17.96 17.63 14.02
C GLN A 27 -16.59 18.21 13.64
N GLY A 28 -16.41 18.60 12.36
CA GLY A 28 -15.18 19.18 11.86
C GLY A 28 -14.02 18.21 11.66
N LYS A 29 -14.25 16.90 11.82
CA LYS A 29 -13.27 15.84 11.53
C LYS A 29 -13.69 15.02 10.32
N GLU A 30 -12.72 14.59 9.54
CA GLU A 30 -12.93 13.71 8.38
C GLU A 30 -12.71 12.25 8.73
N TYR A 31 -13.58 11.40 8.20
CA TYR A 31 -13.57 9.96 8.37
C TYR A 31 -13.78 9.28 7.02
N PHE A 32 -13.35 8.03 6.91
CA PHE A 32 -13.70 7.16 5.80
C PHE A 32 -14.60 6.03 6.29
N VAL A 33 -15.65 5.76 5.52
CA VAL A 33 -16.54 4.63 5.73
C VAL A 33 -16.27 3.60 4.63
N LYS A 34 -16.01 2.35 5.02
CA LYS A 34 -15.85 1.22 4.09
C LYS A 34 -16.97 0.22 4.33
N ARG A 35 -17.66 -0.18 3.25
CA ARG A 35 -18.80 -1.12 3.23
C ARG A 35 -18.41 -2.48 2.64
N ASP A 36 -19.17 -3.51 3.00
CA ASP A 36 -19.01 -4.90 2.50
C ASP A 36 -19.60 -5.15 1.09
N ILE A 37 -19.78 -4.09 0.30
CA ILE A 37 -20.40 -4.13 -1.03
C ILE A 37 -19.43 -4.61 -2.11
N SER A 38 -19.95 -5.40 -3.06
CA SER A 38 -19.22 -5.86 -4.24
C SER A 38 -18.84 -4.75 -5.22
N ASN A 39 -17.63 -4.81 -5.78
CA ASN A 39 -17.23 -3.98 -6.92
C ASN A 39 -17.71 -4.53 -8.29
N HIS A 40 -18.70 -5.43 -8.33
CA HIS A 40 -19.20 -6.07 -9.56
C HIS A 40 -18.13 -6.76 -10.44
N ARG A 41 -16.96 -7.07 -9.87
CA ARG A 41 -15.88 -7.81 -10.55
C ARG A 41 -16.08 -9.32 -10.39
N SER A 42 -15.74 -10.09 -11.42
CA SER A 42 -15.98 -11.54 -11.47
C SER A 42 -15.54 -12.29 -10.21
N SER A 43 -16.49 -12.98 -9.56
CA SER A 43 -16.31 -13.80 -8.36
C SER A 43 -15.45 -15.05 -8.59
N TRP A 44 -15.20 -15.43 -9.84
CA TRP A 44 -14.43 -16.62 -10.22
C TRP A 44 -12.97 -16.61 -9.76
N ILE A 45 -12.40 -15.42 -9.55
CA ILE A 45 -10.99 -15.26 -9.22
C ILE A 45 -10.79 -14.60 -7.86
N LYS A 46 -11.78 -14.00 -7.19
CA LYS A 46 -11.55 -13.25 -5.93
C LYS A 46 -12.43 -13.77 -4.78
N PRO A 47 -11.99 -13.62 -3.50
CA PRO A 47 -12.84 -13.86 -2.33
C PRO A 47 -14.16 -13.10 -2.44
N SER A 48 -15.21 -13.57 -1.75
CA SER A 48 -16.46 -12.82 -1.68
C SER A 48 -16.21 -11.43 -1.07
N PRO A 49 -16.95 -10.38 -1.48
CA PRO A 49 -16.80 -9.04 -0.91
C PRO A 49 -16.87 -9.02 0.62
N ARG A 50 -17.74 -9.87 1.18
CA ARG A 50 -17.86 -10.04 2.62
C ARG A 50 -16.61 -10.64 3.27
N ALA A 51 -16.06 -11.70 2.69
CA ALA A 51 -14.84 -12.32 3.22
C ALA A 51 -13.64 -11.35 3.17
N ALA A 52 -13.52 -10.55 2.11
CA ALA A 52 -12.49 -9.52 1.99
C ALA A 52 -12.67 -8.40 3.05
N PHE A 53 -13.91 -7.95 3.24
CA PHE A 53 -14.27 -6.97 4.26
C PHE A 53 -13.97 -7.46 5.68
N ASP A 54 -14.42 -8.67 6.03
CA ASP A 54 -14.17 -9.26 7.35
C ASP A 54 -12.67 -9.47 7.56
N HIS A 55 -11.94 -9.97 6.55
CA HIS A 55 -10.49 -10.14 6.61
C HIS A 55 -9.77 -8.82 6.91
N GLU A 56 -10.11 -7.74 6.20
CA GLU A 56 -9.51 -6.43 6.43
C GLU A 56 -9.81 -5.92 7.85
N PHE A 57 -11.06 -6.02 8.31
CA PHE A 57 -11.45 -5.63 9.67
C PHE A 57 -10.60 -6.36 10.72
N TYR A 58 -10.43 -7.67 10.58
CA TYR A 58 -9.63 -8.45 11.53
C TYR A 58 -8.14 -8.17 11.42
N MET A 59 -7.59 -8.06 10.20
CA MET A 59 -6.18 -7.79 9.98
C MET A 59 -5.76 -6.42 10.50
N MET A 60 -6.57 -5.38 10.26
CA MET A 60 -6.31 -4.04 10.80
C MET A 60 -6.25 -4.05 12.32
N ASN A 61 -7.23 -4.69 12.98
CA ASN A 61 -7.23 -4.82 14.43
C ASN A 61 -6.03 -5.62 14.94
N PHE A 62 -5.70 -6.73 14.29
CA PHE A 62 -4.55 -7.57 14.65
C PHE A 62 -3.23 -6.78 14.55
N VAL A 63 -2.97 -6.13 13.42
CA VAL A 63 -1.76 -5.31 13.21
C VAL A 63 -1.68 -4.22 14.28
N ARG A 64 -2.78 -3.53 14.58
CA ARG A 64 -2.81 -2.48 15.61
C ARG A 64 -2.51 -2.98 17.03
N THR A 65 -2.69 -4.27 17.33
CA THR A 65 -2.25 -4.81 18.62
C THR A 65 -0.74 -4.83 18.77
N GLN A 66 0.00 -4.74 17.66
CA GLN A 66 1.47 -4.87 17.61
C GLN A 66 2.16 -3.58 17.13
N LEU A 67 1.60 -2.92 16.11
CA LEU A 67 2.21 -1.79 15.40
C LEU A 67 1.17 -0.73 15.02
N PRO A 68 1.49 0.58 15.09
CA PRO A 68 0.60 1.66 14.69
C PRO A 68 0.55 1.86 13.15
N LEU A 69 0.59 0.78 12.37
CA LEU A 69 0.69 0.83 10.90
C LEU A 69 -0.62 0.57 10.16
N ALA A 70 -1.71 0.31 10.88
CA ALA A 70 -3.04 0.13 10.31
C ALA A 70 -4.03 1.17 10.87
N PRO A 71 -5.03 1.61 10.06
CA PRO A 71 -6.03 2.58 10.50
C PRO A 71 -6.82 2.11 11.71
N GLU A 72 -7.13 3.03 12.62
CA GLU A 72 -8.00 2.74 13.76
C GLU A 72 -9.45 2.59 13.32
N ILE A 73 -10.08 1.49 13.71
CA ILE A 73 -11.52 1.33 13.55
C ILE A 73 -12.23 2.00 14.73
N ILE A 74 -12.66 3.24 14.52
CA ILE A 74 -13.36 4.02 15.54
C ILE A 74 -14.84 3.65 15.68
N GLY A 75 -15.39 2.96 14.68
CA GLY A 75 -16.83 2.75 14.45
C GLY A 75 -17.08 1.53 13.59
N PHE A 76 -18.08 0.70 13.90
CA PHE A 76 -18.57 -0.31 12.95
C PHE A 76 -20.03 -0.68 13.20
N ARG A 77 -20.69 -1.12 12.13
CA ARG A 77 -21.99 -1.81 12.08
C ARG A 77 -21.81 -3.11 11.29
N GLU A 78 -22.88 -3.89 11.12
CA GLU A 78 -22.83 -5.18 10.42
C GLU A 78 -22.23 -5.10 9.00
N HIS A 79 -22.44 -3.98 8.28
CA HIS A 79 -22.09 -3.82 6.86
C HIS A 79 -21.06 -2.73 6.58
N TYR A 80 -20.52 -2.07 7.61
CA TYR A 80 -19.47 -1.07 7.42
C TYR A 80 -18.61 -0.86 8.67
N PHE A 81 -17.41 -0.37 8.45
CA PHE A 81 -16.57 0.19 9.49
C PHE A 81 -16.07 1.59 9.12
N VAL A 82 -15.61 2.32 10.13
CA VAL A 82 -15.24 3.73 10.04
C VAL A 82 -13.83 3.92 10.58
N THR A 83 -13.02 4.66 9.82
CA THR A 83 -11.66 5.06 10.21
C THR A 83 -11.51 6.58 10.13
N PRO A 84 -10.60 7.19 10.91
CA PRO A 84 -10.16 8.56 10.66
C PRO A 84 -9.56 8.73 9.26
N ASN A 85 -9.53 9.97 8.76
CA ASN A 85 -8.67 10.35 7.65
C ASN A 85 -7.21 10.41 8.15
N TYR A 86 -6.31 9.65 7.51
CA TYR A 86 -4.89 9.54 7.87
C TYR A 86 -3.95 10.26 6.89
N GLY A 87 -4.49 11.18 6.07
CA GLY A 87 -3.69 12.01 5.18
C GLY A 87 -3.76 11.59 3.73
N LYS A 88 -2.71 11.94 2.97
CA LYS A 88 -2.63 11.68 1.53
C LYS A 88 -1.75 10.46 1.26
N ASN A 89 -1.96 9.82 0.12
CA ASN A 89 -1.23 8.60 -0.23
C ASN A 89 0.14 8.90 -0.88
N LEU A 90 0.98 7.88 -1.01
CA LEU A 90 2.30 8.06 -1.66
C LEU A 90 2.20 8.47 -3.12
N THR A 91 1.12 8.11 -3.83
CA THR A 91 0.89 8.65 -5.18
C THR A 91 0.80 10.17 -5.14
N TYR A 92 0.03 10.75 -4.21
CA TYR A 92 -0.03 12.21 -4.03
C TYR A 92 1.36 12.79 -3.71
N TYR A 93 2.06 12.27 -2.69
CA TYR A 93 3.35 12.83 -2.29
C TYR A 93 4.45 12.65 -3.35
N GLY A 94 4.38 11.62 -4.19
CA GLY A 94 5.31 11.43 -5.30
C GLY A 94 5.14 12.45 -6.42
N HIS A 95 3.91 12.88 -6.71
CA HIS A 95 3.65 13.86 -7.78
C HIS A 95 3.68 15.30 -7.28
N LEU A 96 3.49 15.53 -5.98
CA LEU A 96 3.40 16.86 -5.38
C LEU A 96 4.53 17.82 -5.80
N PRO A 97 5.82 17.41 -5.86
CA PRO A 97 6.90 18.32 -6.29
C PRO A 97 6.83 18.69 -7.78
N GLN A 98 6.31 17.80 -8.63
CA GLN A 98 6.13 18.07 -10.06
C GLN A 98 4.93 18.98 -10.32
N GLU A 99 3.89 18.88 -9.50
CA GLU A 99 2.71 19.75 -9.54
C GLU A 99 3.02 21.18 -9.03
N HIS A 100 4.06 21.32 -8.21
CA HIS A 100 4.49 22.57 -7.57
C HIS A 100 6.02 22.78 -7.67
N PRO A 101 6.57 22.90 -8.89
CA PRO A 101 8.02 22.94 -9.13
C PRO A 101 8.72 24.17 -8.53
N GLU A 102 7.96 25.20 -8.15
CA GLU A 102 8.45 26.40 -7.48
C GLU A 102 8.87 26.19 -6.02
N ASP A 103 8.37 25.14 -5.36
CA ASP A 103 8.65 24.85 -3.96
C ASP A 103 9.63 23.67 -3.83
N SER A 104 10.92 24.02 -3.74
CA SER A 104 11.98 23.01 -3.62
C SER A 104 11.91 22.20 -2.32
N SER A 105 11.17 22.65 -1.30
CA SER A 105 11.02 21.89 -0.04
C SER A 105 10.15 20.65 -0.21
N LEU A 106 9.32 20.59 -1.25
CA LEU A 106 8.45 19.46 -1.53
C LEU A 106 9.21 18.21 -1.98
N GLU A 107 10.34 18.38 -2.67
CA GLU A 107 11.22 17.26 -3.05
C GLU A 107 11.80 16.60 -1.79
N ASP A 108 12.31 17.40 -0.84
CA ASP A 108 12.83 16.92 0.43
C ASP A 108 11.74 16.21 1.25
N LEU A 109 10.52 16.76 1.25
CA LEU A 109 9.36 16.11 1.87
C LEU A 109 9.05 14.77 1.20
N ALA A 110 9.01 14.70 -0.13
CA ALA A 110 8.74 13.45 -0.83
C ALA A 110 9.81 12.38 -0.51
N ILE A 111 11.09 12.74 -0.55
CA ILE A 111 12.20 11.85 -0.15
C ILE A 111 12.00 11.32 1.28
N HIS A 112 11.67 12.21 2.22
CA HIS A 112 11.41 11.83 3.62
C HIS A 112 10.22 10.88 3.74
N VAL A 113 9.10 11.17 3.07
CA VAL A 113 7.88 10.35 3.08
C VAL A 113 8.17 8.93 2.57
N PHE A 114 8.90 8.80 1.45
CA PHE A 114 9.28 7.49 0.92
C PHE A 114 10.23 6.74 1.86
N TYR A 115 11.19 7.43 2.48
CA TYR A 115 12.05 6.85 3.51
C TYR A 115 11.25 6.35 4.73
N ALA A 116 10.32 7.16 5.24
CA ALA A 116 9.45 6.82 6.36
C ALA A 116 8.61 5.57 6.04
N PHE A 117 8.05 5.49 4.82
CA PHE A 117 7.35 4.29 4.36
C PHE A 117 8.27 3.07 4.34
N GLY A 118 9.48 3.17 3.77
CA GLY A 118 10.44 2.08 3.74
C GLY A 118 10.70 1.51 5.13
N LYS A 119 10.92 2.40 6.10
CA LYS A 119 11.11 2.04 7.51
C LYS A 119 9.88 1.38 8.11
N ALA A 120 8.68 1.88 7.83
CA ALA A 120 7.41 1.29 8.28
C ALA A 120 7.20 -0.12 7.71
N LEU A 121 7.47 -0.34 6.43
CA LEU A 121 7.37 -1.66 5.80
C LEU A 121 8.39 -2.65 6.40
N GLY A 122 9.62 -2.20 6.60
CA GLY A 122 10.65 -3.00 7.26
C GLY A 122 10.26 -3.39 8.70
N MET A 123 9.70 -2.45 9.46
CA MET A 123 9.18 -2.71 10.81
C MET A 123 8.04 -3.74 10.81
N LEU A 124 7.12 -3.66 9.84
CA LEU A 124 6.05 -4.65 9.68
C LEU A 124 6.62 -6.06 9.51
N HIS A 125 7.62 -6.20 8.65
CA HIS A 125 8.27 -7.49 8.36
C HIS A 125 9.11 -8.01 9.53
N ASP A 126 9.77 -7.14 10.28
CA ASP A 126 10.50 -7.51 11.51
C ASP A 126 9.58 -8.09 12.60
N TYR A 127 8.28 -7.79 12.54
CA TYR A 127 7.24 -8.37 13.40
C TYR A 127 6.61 -9.64 12.80
N GLY A 128 7.14 -10.15 11.67
CA GLY A 128 6.62 -11.33 10.99
C GLY A 128 5.28 -11.10 10.29
N MET A 129 4.87 -9.85 10.11
CA MET A 129 3.64 -9.47 9.41
C MET A 129 3.96 -9.02 7.98
N ALA A 130 2.96 -9.08 7.10
CA ALA A 130 3.03 -8.54 5.74
C ALA A 130 1.65 -8.00 5.35
N HIS A 131 1.65 -6.99 4.48
CA HIS A 131 0.48 -6.34 3.93
C HIS A 131 -0.17 -7.13 2.78
N GLY A 132 0.63 -7.81 1.96
CA GLY A 132 0.23 -8.60 0.79
C GLY A 132 0.06 -7.79 -0.51
N ARG A 133 -0.19 -6.48 -0.41
CA ARG A 133 -0.27 -5.56 -1.56
C ARG A 133 0.08 -4.10 -1.21
N PRO A 134 1.31 -3.76 -0.82
CA PRO A 134 1.69 -2.39 -0.46
C PRO A 134 1.88 -1.51 -1.71
N ALA A 135 0.79 -1.19 -2.41
CA ALA A 135 0.82 -0.28 -3.56
C ALA A 135 0.83 1.18 -3.10
N LEU A 136 1.38 2.10 -3.90
CA LEU A 136 1.54 3.52 -3.52
C LEU A 136 0.23 4.18 -3.05
N ARG A 137 -0.88 3.89 -3.74
CA ARG A 137 -2.21 4.41 -3.37
C ARG A 137 -2.76 3.87 -2.04
N ASP A 138 -2.25 2.74 -1.59
CA ASP A 138 -2.67 2.01 -0.39
C ASP A 138 -1.77 2.36 0.81
N ILE A 139 -0.91 3.37 0.68
CA ILE A 139 0.01 3.82 1.73
C ILE A 139 -0.23 5.30 1.94
N VAL A 140 -0.61 5.71 3.14
CA VAL A 140 -0.85 7.11 3.51
C VAL A 140 0.18 7.61 4.51
N TYR A 141 0.46 8.90 4.43
CA TYR A 141 1.38 9.60 5.31
C TYR A 141 0.71 10.85 5.87
N ASN A 142 0.94 11.09 7.17
CA ASN A 142 0.51 12.28 7.86
C ASN A 142 1.72 13.16 8.24
N PRO A 143 1.91 14.34 7.62
CA PRO A 143 3.05 15.22 7.90
C PRO A 143 3.00 15.83 9.30
N ASP A 144 1.82 15.95 9.91
CA ASP A 144 1.69 16.56 11.24
C ASP A 144 2.19 15.62 12.35
N THR A 145 2.12 14.31 12.11
CA THR A 145 2.50 13.28 13.09
C THR A 145 3.69 12.43 12.67
N ASP A 146 4.20 12.61 11.44
CA ASP A 146 5.26 11.79 10.83
C ASP A 146 4.90 10.29 10.80
N ASP A 147 3.60 9.99 10.64
CA ASP A 147 3.08 8.62 10.68
C ASP A 147 2.80 8.08 9.28
N VAL A 148 3.12 6.80 9.09
CA VAL A 148 2.74 6.01 7.92
C VAL A 148 1.64 5.02 8.30
N MET A 149 0.58 4.95 7.50
CA MET A 149 -0.42 3.89 7.60
C MET A 149 -0.60 3.16 6.28
N LEU A 150 -0.76 1.85 6.38
CA LEU A 150 -1.07 0.96 5.26
C LEU A 150 -2.59 0.73 5.24
N LEU A 151 -3.20 0.87 4.07
CA LEU A 151 -4.62 0.72 3.81
C LEU A 151 -4.88 -0.55 3.00
N ASP A 152 -6.13 -1.03 3.00
CA ASP A 152 -6.56 -2.17 2.15
C ASP A 152 -5.90 -3.51 2.49
N TRP A 153 -6.00 -3.90 3.77
CA TRP A 153 -5.51 -5.17 4.34
C TRP A 153 -6.29 -6.42 3.90
N GLU A 154 -7.08 -6.35 2.83
CA GLU A 154 -7.88 -7.49 2.33
C GLU A 154 -7.07 -8.50 1.51
N ASN A 155 -5.82 -8.18 1.13
CA ASN A 155 -5.05 -8.96 0.15
C ASN A 155 -4.12 -9.99 0.83
N ALA A 156 -4.45 -11.28 0.71
CA ALA A 156 -3.59 -12.38 1.19
C ALA A 156 -2.88 -13.15 0.05
N ARG A 157 -2.98 -12.67 -1.20
CA ARG A 157 -2.45 -13.39 -2.37
C ARG A 157 -0.98 -13.16 -2.55
N ARG A 158 -0.27 -14.24 -2.85
CA ARG A 158 1.16 -14.24 -3.09
C ARG A 158 1.55 -15.39 -4.02
N TRP A 159 2.57 -15.20 -4.83
CA TRP A 159 3.23 -16.31 -5.51
C TRP A 159 4.00 -17.15 -4.49
N TYR A 160 3.65 -18.44 -4.40
CA TYR A 160 4.09 -19.38 -3.37
C TYR A 160 5.60 -19.41 -3.05
N GLU A 161 6.48 -19.09 -4.00
CA GLU A 161 7.94 -19.11 -3.80
C GLU A 161 8.48 -17.93 -2.99
N PHE A 162 7.76 -16.82 -2.98
CA PHE A 162 8.16 -15.66 -2.17
C PHE A 162 7.77 -15.87 -0.70
N THR A 163 8.56 -15.34 0.21
CA THR A 163 8.13 -15.05 1.60
C THR A 163 7.08 -13.93 1.59
N PRO A 164 6.25 -13.78 2.66
CA PRO A 164 5.32 -12.65 2.75
C PRO A 164 6.01 -11.30 2.56
N ALA A 165 7.13 -11.10 3.26
CA ALA A 165 7.93 -9.88 3.19
C ALA A 165 8.55 -9.64 1.80
N GLY A 166 9.05 -10.70 1.16
CA GLY A 166 9.63 -10.61 -0.18
C GLY A 166 8.60 -10.25 -1.25
N TRP A 167 7.38 -10.77 -1.10
CA TRP A 167 6.27 -10.40 -1.97
C TRP A 167 5.87 -8.94 -1.82
N ASP A 168 5.75 -8.46 -0.60
CA ASP A 168 5.45 -7.05 -0.32
C ASP A 168 6.49 -6.12 -0.93
N LEU A 169 7.77 -6.42 -0.73
CA LEU A 169 8.86 -5.66 -1.30
C LEU A 169 8.78 -5.61 -2.83
N LEU A 170 8.55 -6.76 -3.47
CA LEU A 170 8.39 -6.84 -4.93
C LEU A 170 7.17 -6.04 -5.42
N ILE A 171 6.02 -6.16 -4.74
CA ILE A 171 4.80 -5.45 -5.13
C ILE A 171 4.94 -3.93 -4.94
N PHE A 172 5.61 -3.48 -3.89
CA PHE A 172 5.90 -2.05 -3.72
C PHE A 172 6.79 -1.52 -4.85
N ILE A 173 7.93 -2.17 -5.13
CA ILE A 173 8.85 -1.78 -6.20
C ILE A 173 8.11 -1.75 -7.55
N HIS A 174 7.34 -2.79 -7.83
CA HIS A 174 6.49 -2.85 -9.02
C HIS A 174 5.48 -1.72 -9.07
N SER A 175 4.75 -1.47 -7.98
CA SER A 175 3.77 -0.38 -7.91
C SER A 175 4.42 0.98 -8.14
N PHE A 176 5.63 1.20 -7.63
CA PHE A 176 6.38 2.45 -7.83
C PHE A 176 6.73 2.65 -9.30
N ILE A 177 7.37 1.65 -9.90
CA ILE A 177 7.85 1.73 -11.29
C ILE A 177 6.68 1.82 -12.28
N ARG A 178 5.53 1.24 -11.94
CA ARG A 178 4.32 1.27 -12.75
C ARG A 178 3.70 2.68 -12.87
N GLU A 179 3.90 3.58 -11.90
CA GLU A 179 3.44 4.97 -12.05
C GLU A 179 4.19 5.66 -13.22
N GLY A 180 5.48 5.36 -13.38
CA GLY A 180 6.24 5.61 -14.60
C GLY A 180 6.91 6.99 -14.72
N ASP A 181 6.53 7.96 -13.88
CA ASP A 181 6.98 9.36 -13.92
C ASP A 181 7.64 9.83 -12.60
N LEU A 182 7.76 8.96 -11.61
CA LEU A 182 8.35 9.30 -10.31
C LEU A 182 9.90 9.25 -10.33
N PRO A 183 10.58 10.22 -9.70
CA PRO A 183 12.03 10.23 -9.51
C PRO A 183 12.57 8.96 -8.83
N GLN A 184 13.60 8.35 -9.41
CA GLN A 184 14.24 7.14 -8.85
C GLN A 184 14.82 7.37 -7.44
N SER A 185 15.16 8.61 -7.08
CA SER A 185 15.57 9.02 -5.73
C SER A 185 14.56 8.59 -4.66
N TYR A 186 13.26 8.63 -4.95
CA TYR A 186 12.20 8.23 -4.03
C TYR A 186 12.22 6.72 -3.76
N LEU A 187 12.40 5.91 -4.81
CA LEU A 187 12.54 4.46 -4.63
C LEU A 187 13.79 4.12 -3.84
N TYR A 188 14.92 4.79 -4.10
CA TYR A 188 16.13 4.63 -3.28
C TYR A 188 15.91 5.07 -1.82
N ALA A 189 15.17 6.16 -1.59
CA ALA A 189 14.82 6.60 -0.23
C ALA A 189 14.01 5.53 0.51
N ALA A 190 12.99 4.95 -0.13
CA ALA A 190 12.23 3.84 0.42
C ALA A 190 13.10 2.59 0.69
N MET A 191 13.99 2.23 -0.23
CA MET A 191 14.92 1.11 -0.02
C MET A 191 15.90 1.37 1.13
N ASN A 192 16.36 2.62 1.30
CA ASN A 192 17.20 3.03 2.43
C ASN A 192 16.43 3.03 3.76
N GLY A 193 15.16 3.40 3.77
CA GLY A 193 14.31 3.25 4.95
C GLY A 193 14.14 1.77 5.31
N TYR A 194 13.86 0.94 4.31
CA TYR A 194 13.65 -0.50 4.47
C TYR A 194 14.91 -1.22 4.98
N SER A 195 16.10 -0.83 4.53
CA SER A 195 17.37 -1.45 4.96
C SER A 195 17.67 -1.30 6.46
N THR A 196 16.94 -0.44 7.18
CA THR A 196 17.05 -0.32 8.64
C THR A 196 16.43 -1.49 9.40
N ALA A 197 15.60 -2.32 8.74
CA ALA A 197 14.99 -3.50 9.35
C ALA A 197 15.96 -4.69 9.40
N ARG A 198 15.83 -5.53 10.44
CA ARG A 198 16.71 -6.68 10.64
C ARG A 198 16.55 -7.73 9.55
N CYS A 199 15.33 -7.91 9.05
CA CYS A 199 15.03 -8.87 7.98
C CYS A 199 15.38 -8.37 6.57
N ALA A 200 15.83 -7.11 6.40
CA ALA A 200 15.90 -6.47 5.10
C ALA A 200 16.85 -7.17 4.13
N GLN A 201 18.08 -7.47 4.60
CA GLN A 201 19.11 -8.11 3.77
C GLN A 201 18.67 -9.51 3.30
N GLU A 202 18.16 -10.33 4.23
CA GLU A 202 17.63 -11.67 3.93
C GLU A 202 16.45 -11.59 2.95
N THR A 203 15.54 -10.63 3.15
CA THR A 203 14.39 -10.45 2.27
C THR A 203 14.81 -10.08 0.85
N VAL A 204 15.74 -9.13 0.69
CA VAL A 204 16.26 -8.74 -0.63
C VAL A 204 16.97 -9.90 -1.31
N LEU A 205 17.82 -10.63 -0.58
CA LEU A 205 18.51 -11.83 -1.11
C LEU A 205 17.51 -12.88 -1.60
N HIS A 206 16.49 -13.17 -0.81
CA HIS A 206 15.46 -14.12 -1.17
C HIS A 206 14.69 -13.69 -2.43
N VAL A 207 14.28 -12.42 -2.53
CA VAL A 207 13.61 -11.90 -3.73
C VAL A 207 14.51 -12.03 -4.95
N LYS A 208 15.80 -11.68 -4.85
CA LYS A 208 16.77 -11.83 -5.94
C LYS A 208 16.92 -13.28 -6.38
N GLU A 209 16.98 -14.22 -5.45
CA GLU A 209 17.10 -15.65 -5.73
C GLU A 209 15.87 -16.16 -6.51
N VAL A 210 14.65 -15.86 -6.03
CA VAL A 210 13.41 -16.29 -6.69
C VAL A 210 13.31 -15.69 -8.08
N LEU A 211 13.58 -14.39 -8.23
CA LEU A 211 13.56 -13.73 -9.55
C LEU A 211 14.59 -14.33 -10.50
N HIS A 212 15.80 -14.64 -10.03
CA HIS A 212 16.85 -15.23 -10.86
C HIS A 212 16.47 -16.62 -11.38
N LYS A 213 15.80 -17.45 -10.56
CA LYS A 213 15.25 -18.75 -11.00
C LYS A 213 14.27 -18.60 -12.18
N HIS A 214 13.59 -17.47 -12.26
CA HIS A 214 12.63 -17.14 -13.31
C HIS A 214 13.18 -16.16 -14.36
N ASP A 215 14.50 -15.99 -14.51
CA ASP A 215 15.10 -15.06 -15.48
C ASP A 215 14.59 -15.27 -16.92
N ASN A 216 14.30 -16.51 -17.31
CA ASN A 216 13.70 -16.82 -18.61
C ASN A 216 12.29 -16.23 -18.81
N LEU A 217 11.49 -16.13 -17.74
CA LEU A 217 10.19 -15.45 -17.78
C LEU A 217 10.38 -13.97 -18.11
N PHE A 218 11.33 -13.31 -17.47
CA PHE A 218 11.61 -11.89 -17.71
C PHE A 218 12.23 -11.65 -19.09
N LYS A 219 13.07 -12.56 -19.60
CA LYS A 219 13.50 -12.52 -21.01
C LYS A 219 12.32 -12.60 -21.98
N PHE A 220 11.34 -13.45 -21.70
CA PHE A 220 10.12 -13.51 -22.51
C PHE A 220 9.30 -12.22 -22.39
N CYS A 221 9.12 -11.66 -21.19
CA CYS A 221 8.44 -10.38 -21.00
C CYS A 221 9.12 -9.24 -21.77
N ARG A 222 10.47 -9.21 -21.85
CA ARG A 222 11.21 -8.22 -22.66
C ARG A 222 10.86 -8.30 -24.15
N LEU A 223 10.54 -9.48 -24.68
CA LEU A 223 10.08 -9.62 -26.07
C LEU A 223 8.72 -8.95 -26.32
N LEU A 224 7.96 -8.67 -25.26
CA LEU A 224 6.66 -8.00 -25.31
C LEU A 224 6.76 -6.48 -25.14
N GLU A 225 7.96 -5.92 -24.90
CA GLU A 225 8.18 -4.47 -24.77
C GLU A 225 7.60 -3.64 -25.93
N PRO A 226 7.65 -4.08 -27.22
CA PRO A 226 7.07 -3.31 -28.32
C PRO A 226 5.55 -3.06 -28.21
N PHE A 227 4.84 -3.80 -27.34
CA PHE A 227 3.40 -3.63 -27.12
C PHE A 227 3.06 -2.62 -26.02
N HIS A 228 4.06 -2.10 -25.30
CA HIS A 228 3.90 -1.10 -24.25
C HIS A 228 2.86 -1.47 -23.18
N PHE A 229 2.83 -2.73 -22.78
CA PHE A 229 1.98 -3.19 -21.69
C PHE A 229 2.55 -2.72 -20.36
N VAL A 230 1.90 -1.73 -19.75
CA VAL A 230 2.31 -1.04 -18.51
C VAL A 230 2.76 -2.01 -17.42
N ASP A 231 1.97 -3.04 -17.11
CA ASP A 231 2.32 -4.01 -16.06
C ASP A 231 3.48 -4.92 -16.45
N THR A 232 3.65 -5.23 -17.75
CA THR A 232 4.77 -6.06 -18.22
C THR A 232 6.08 -5.28 -18.18
N GLU A 233 6.06 -4.03 -18.64
CA GLU A 233 7.22 -3.15 -18.55
C GLU A 233 7.63 -2.89 -17.10
N ALA A 234 6.66 -2.61 -16.22
CA ALA A 234 6.91 -2.43 -14.80
C ALA A 234 7.54 -3.69 -14.18
N ALA A 235 7.06 -4.88 -14.54
CA ALA A 235 7.64 -6.14 -14.06
C ALA A 235 9.10 -6.34 -14.49
N VAL A 236 9.43 -6.06 -15.75
CA VAL A 236 10.82 -6.15 -16.26
C VAL A 236 11.72 -5.13 -15.57
N LYS A 237 11.31 -3.87 -15.50
CA LYS A 237 12.07 -2.80 -14.82
C LYS A 237 12.26 -3.10 -13.32
N SER A 238 11.24 -3.67 -12.66
CA SER A 238 11.35 -4.12 -11.26
C SER A 238 12.38 -5.23 -11.08
N PHE A 239 12.37 -6.21 -11.99
CA PHE A 239 13.37 -7.27 -12.01
C PHE A 239 14.77 -6.69 -12.15
N ASP A 240 15.00 -5.81 -13.13
CA ASP A 240 16.31 -5.21 -13.39
C ASP A 240 16.79 -4.38 -12.19
N PHE A 241 15.90 -3.59 -11.58
CA PHE A 241 16.20 -2.81 -10.38
C PHE A 241 16.65 -3.73 -9.23
N ILE A 242 15.88 -4.77 -8.91
CA ILE A 242 16.17 -5.68 -7.80
C ILE A 242 17.48 -6.45 -8.02
N GLN A 243 17.73 -6.92 -9.24
CA GLN A 243 18.99 -7.59 -9.57
C GLN A 243 20.20 -6.65 -9.44
N GLY A 244 20.02 -5.37 -9.77
CA GLY A 244 21.03 -4.31 -9.64
C GLY A 244 21.32 -3.84 -8.21
N LEU A 245 20.48 -4.14 -7.22
CA LEU A 245 20.72 -3.77 -5.83
C LEU A 245 22.02 -4.39 -5.31
N LYS A 246 22.92 -3.57 -4.75
CA LYS A 246 24.09 -4.04 -4.02
C LYS A 246 23.65 -4.63 -2.69
N ILE A 247 24.25 -5.75 -2.32
CA ILE A 247 24.04 -6.41 -1.02
C ILE A 247 25.38 -6.29 -0.32
N GLU A 248 25.56 -5.18 0.38
CA GLU A 248 26.72 -4.96 1.26
C GLU A 248 26.40 -5.51 2.67
#